data_AF-A0A7H9EL34-F1
#
_entry.id   AF-A0A7H9EL34-F1
#
_cell.length_a   1.000
_cell.length_b   1.000
_cell.length_c   1.000
_cell.angle_alpha   90.00
_cell.angle_beta   90.00
_cell.angle_gamma   90.00
#
_symmetry.space_group_name_H-M   'P 1'
#
loop_
_entity.id
_entity.type
_entity.pdbx_description
1 polymer ?
#
loop_
_entity_poly.entity_id
_entity_poly.type
_entity_poly.pdbx_seq_one_letter_code
_entity_poly.pdbx_strand_id
1 'polypeptide(L)'
;MFLGSGSTAATALKLHRQFIGIEQINSQMNLILRRMVNVINGDQTGISKGVDWQGGSSFVYAELMEKNQGYLKDLQTAENMAELMVVYTRMKSNADIDFRVDLAKFEEEIEKFNSLDGRKKELIRILDKNQLYYNYGNIDDENVRDLITDTDYQFNKAFYKKDGE
;
A
#
# COMPACT_ATOMS: atom_id res chain seq x y z
N MET A 1 6.40 -9.21 -8.57
CA MET A 1 6.46 -8.52 -9.88
C MET A 1 6.93 -7.10 -9.57
N PHE A 2 7.98 -6.62 -10.24
CA PHE A 2 8.55 -5.29 -9.96
C PHE A 2 8.48 -4.46 -11.23
N LEU A 3 7.76 -3.34 -11.21
CA LEU A 3 7.68 -2.45 -12.37
C LEU A 3 8.98 -1.67 -12.57
N GLY A 4 9.74 -1.40 -11.51
CA GLY A 4 10.91 -0.57 -11.57
C GLY A 4 10.53 0.82 -12.08
N SER A 5 11.00 1.19 -13.27
CA SER A 5 10.59 2.47 -13.87
C SER A 5 9.33 2.39 -14.74
N GLY A 6 8.77 1.20 -15.00
CA GLY A 6 7.56 0.99 -15.79
C GLY A 6 7.79 0.75 -17.29
N SER A 7 8.99 0.31 -17.70
CA SER A 7 9.32 0.09 -19.12
C SER A 7 8.47 -1.02 -19.75
N THR A 8 8.27 -2.13 -19.04
CA THR A 8 7.43 -3.24 -19.52
C THR A 8 5.97 -2.83 -19.71
N ALA A 9 5.41 -2.05 -18.78
CA ALA A 9 4.06 -1.51 -18.89
C ALA A 9 3.93 -0.55 -20.09
N ALA A 10 4.92 0.34 -20.28
CA ALA A 10 4.97 1.24 -21.44
C ALA A 10 5.02 0.48 -22.78
N THR A 11 5.84 -0.56 -22.88
CA THR A 11 5.91 -1.42 -24.07
C THR A 11 4.61 -2.19 -24.27
N ALA A 12 3.99 -2.71 -23.22
CA ALA A 12 2.71 -3.41 -23.30
C ALA A 12 1.61 -2.50 -23.85
N LEU A 13 1.50 -1.25 -23.35
CA LEU A 13 0.57 -0.25 -23.88
C LEU A 13 0.79 0.03 -25.37
N LYS A 14 2.05 0.27 -25.77
CA LYS A 14 2.41 0.55 -27.18
C LYS A 14 2.14 -0.63 -28.12
N LEU A 15 2.06 -1.85 -27.58
CA LEU A 15 1.71 -3.07 -28.30
C LEU A 15 0.23 -3.46 -28.16
N HIS A 16 -0.61 -2.60 -27.56
CA HIS A 16 -2.02 -2.87 -27.27
C HIS A 16 -2.26 -4.15 -26.46
N ARG A 17 -1.38 -4.43 -25.50
CA ARG A 17 -1.49 -5.57 -24.58
C ARG A 17 -1.99 -5.12 -23.21
N GLN A 18 -2.77 -5.98 -22.58
CA GLN A 18 -3.16 -5.81 -21.18
C GLN A 18 -1.99 -6.19 -20.27
N PHE A 19 -1.86 -5.50 -19.14
CA PHE A 19 -0.86 -5.78 -18.12
C PHE A 19 -1.41 -5.46 -16.74
N ILE A 20 -0.86 -6.13 -15.74
CA ILE A 20 -0.99 -5.74 -14.33
C ILE A 20 0.43 -5.47 -13.84
N GLY A 21 0.60 -4.33 -13.17
CA GLY A 21 1.86 -3.88 -12.63
C GLY A 21 1.77 -3.68 -11.13
N ILE A 22 2.79 -4.11 -10.40
CA ILE A 22 2.89 -3.94 -8.95
C ILE A 22 4.26 -3.34 -8.64
N GLU A 23 4.29 -2.34 -7.77
CA GLU A 23 5.50 -1.70 -7.26
C GLU A 23 5.26 -1.21 -5.84
N GLN A 24 6.30 -1.29 -5.00
CA GLN A 24 6.24 -0.98 -3.57
C GLN A 24 7.08 0.25 -3.20
N ILE A 25 8.02 0.66 -4.06
CA ILE A 25 8.91 1.79 -3.78
C ILE A 25 8.24 3.08 -4.25
N ASN A 26 7.89 3.97 -3.32
CA ASN A 26 7.21 5.24 -3.62
C ASN A 26 7.94 6.13 -4.65
N SER A 27 9.27 6.18 -4.59
CA SER A 27 10.06 6.94 -5.58
C SER A 27 9.91 6.36 -7.00
N GLN A 28 9.80 5.03 -7.11
CA GLN A 28 9.57 4.36 -8.38
C GLN A 28 8.14 4.59 -8.88
N MET A 29 7.15 4.63 -7.99
CA MET A 29 5.77 4.95 -8.36
C MET A 29 5.66 6.30 -9.07
N ASN A 30 6.34 7.34 -8.57
CA ASN A 30 6.36 8.65 -9.23
C ASN A 30 6.95 8.59 -10.65
N LEU A 31 8.02 7.80 -10.85
CA LEU A 31 8.62 7.62 -12.18
C LEU A 31 7.69 6.86 -13.13
N ILE A 32 7.04 5.80 -12.63
CA ILE A 32 6.08 5.00 -13.39
C ILE A 32 4.92 5.88 -13.83
N LEU A 33 4.25 6.58 -12.91
CA LEU A 33 3.09 7.42 -13.23
C LEU A 33 3.44 8.47 -14.28
N ARG A 34 4.57 9.16 -14.11
CA ARG A 34 5.04 10.16 -15.08
C ARG A 34 5.30 9.56 -16.45
N ARG A 35 5.94 8.37 -16.51
CA ARG A 35 6.16 7.66 -17.76
C ARG A 35 4.86 7.24 -18.42
N MET A 36 3.93 6.65 -17.67
CA MET A 36 2.68 6.13 -18.23
C MET A 36 1.81 7.25 -18.77
N VAL A 37 1.76 8.41 -18.11
CA VAL A 37 1.12 9.62 -18.64
C VAL A 37 1.79 10.07 -19.95
N ASN A 38 3.12 10.08 -20.02
CA ASN A 38 3.82 10.42 -21.27
C ASN A 38 3.52 9.42 -22.40
N VAL A 39 3.43 8.12 -22.09
CA VAL A 39 3.06 7.08 -23.07
C VAL A 39 1.67 7.33 -23.62
N ILE A 40 0.69 7.62 -22.76
CA ILE A 40 -0.67 7.99 -23.17
C ILE A 40 -0.65 9.25 -24.05
N ASN A 41 0.20 10.22 -23.74
CA ASN A 41 0.34 11.45 -24.52
C ASN A 41 1.16 11.29 -25.81
N GLY A 42 1.47 10.05 -26.25
CA GLY A 42 2.14 9.80 -27.52
C GLY A 42 3.67 9.87 -27.48
N ASP A 43 4.27 9.52 -26.33
CA ASP A 43 5.73 9.41 -26.19
C ASP A 43 6.39 8.62 -27.35
N GLN A 44 7.43 9.20 -27.95
CA GLN A 44 8.13 8.68 -29.13
C GLN A 44 9.40 7.88 -28.80
N THR A 45 9.64 7.54 -27.52
CA THR A 45 10.82 6.76 -27.11
C THR A 45 10.61 5.25 -27.25
N GLY A 46 11.70 4.47 -27.23
CA GLY A 46 11.66 3.01 -27.28
C GLY A 46 11.06 2.49 -28.60
N ILE A 47 10.07 1.59 -28.51
CA ILE A 47 9.46 0.95 -29.68
C ILE A 47 8.46 1.82 -30.45
N SER A 48 8.18 3.05 -30.01
CA SER A 48 7.12 3.89 -30.59
C SER A 48 7.22 4.05 -32.10
N LYS A 49 8.43 4.31 -32.62
CA LYS A 49 8.65 4.44 -34.07
C LYS A 49 8.40 3.13 -34.82
N GLY A 50 8.72 1.99 -34.20
CA GLY A 50 8.56 0.67 -34.82
C GLY A 50 7.12 0.19 -34.85
N VAL A 51 6.24 0.78 -34.04
CA VAL A 51 4.81 0.43 -33.94
C VAL A 51 3.88 1.58 -34.32
N ASP A 52 4.43 2.67 -34.88
CA ASP A 52 3.71 3.90 -35.20
C ASP A 52 2.81 4.40 -34.05
N TRP A 53 3.36 4.46 -32.84
CA TRP A 53 2.60 4.85 -31.65
C TRP A 53 2.24 6.34 -31.68
N GLN A 54 0.94 6.66 -31.64
CA GLN A 54 0.43 8.03 -31.66
C GLN A 54 -0.12 8.51 -30.30
N GLY A 55 -0.06 7.65 -29.27
CA GLY A 55 -0.70 7.91 -27.97
C GLY A 55 -2.09 7.28 -27.83
N GLY A 56 -2.77 7.63 -26.75
CA GLY A 56 -4.05 7.05 -26.33
C GLY A 56 -3.90 5.93 -25.30
N SER A 57 -4.92 5.07 -25.24
CA SER A 57 -5.11 4.07 -24.18
C SER A 57 -5.33 4.68 -22.79
N SER A 58 -5.47 3.84 -21.78
CA SER A 58 -5.62 4.22 -20.39
C SER A 58 -5.00 3.16 -19.47
N PHE A 59 -4.75 3.55 -18.23
CA PHE A 59 -4.46 2.61 -17.15
C PHE A 59 -5.20 3.04 -15.90
N VAL A 60 -5.46 2.09 -15.01
CA VAL A 60 -6.01 2.35 -13.68
C VAL A 60 -4.86 2.28 -12.68
N TYR A 61 -4.80 3.25 -11.78
CA TYR A 61 -3.92 3.26 -10.63
C TYR A 61 -4.75 3.07 -9.37
N ALA A 62 -4.30 2.18 -8.49
CA ALA A 62 -4.93 1.92 -7.20
C ALA A 62 -3.84 1.57 -6.17
N GLU A 63 -4.13 1.90 -4.92
CA GLU A 63 -3.28 1.58 -3.76
C GLU A 63 -4.05 0.66 -2.81
N LEU A 64 -3.32 -0.09 -1.99
CA LEU A 64 -3.92 -0.88 -0.92
C LEU A 64 -4.29 0.03 0.25
N MET A 65 -5.50 -0.13 0.78
CA MET A 65 -5.95 0.64 1.95
C MET A 65 -5.20 0.16 3.21
N GLU A 66 -4.37 1.04 3.77
CA GLU A 66 -3.55 0.73 4.94
C GLU A 66 -4.41 0.49 6.19
N LYS A 67 -4.02 -0.55 6.95
CA LYS A 67 -4.48 -0.84 8.31
C LYS A 67 -3.27 -0.79 9.24
N ASN A 68 -2.71 -1.92 9.66
CA ASN A 68 -1.48 -1.93 10.47
C ASN A 68 -0.25 -1.37 9.74
N GLN A 69 -0.26 -1.28 8.41
CA GLN A 69 0.85 -0.75 7.63
C GLN A 69 1.21 0.69 8.04
N GLY A 70 0.22 1.53 8.34
CA GLY A 70 0.45 2.90 8.80
C GLY A 70 1.24 2.93 10.11
N TYR A 71 0.87 2.10 11.08
CA TYR A 71 1.62 1.98 12.34
C TYR A 71 3.03 1.44 12.12
N LEU A 72 3.20 0.43 11.25
CA LEU A 72 4.52 -0.10 10.93
C LEU A 72 5.45 0.99 10.38
N LYS A 73 4.96 1.82 9.45
CA LYS A 73 5.71 2.95 8.89
C LYS A 73 6.05 3.96 9.98
N ASP A 74 5.09 4.37 10.78
CA ASP A 74 5.29 5.34 11.86
C ASP A 74 6.30 4.84 12.90
N LEU A 75 6.25 3.56 13.27
CA LEU A 75 7.24 2.93 14.17
C LEU A 75 8.65 2.95 13.56
N GLN A 76 8.78 2.69 12.26
CA GLN A 76 10.06 2.71 11.57
C GLN A 76 10.64 4.12 11.50
N THR A 77 9.80 5.12 11.20
CA THR A 77 10.21 6.52 11.02
C THR A 77 10.39 7.29 12.32
N ALA A 78 9.83 6.84 13.45
CA ALA A 78 9.98 7.51 14.74
C ALA A 78 11.46 7.73 15.09
N GLU A 79 11.85 8.96 15.41
CA GLU A 79 13.27 9.32 15.61
C GLU A 79 13.70 9.23 17.08
N ASN A 80 12.74 9.15 18.00
CA ASN A 80 12.99 9.13 19.43
C ASN A 80 11.93 8.32 20.20
N MET A 81 12.20 8.08 21.49
CA MET A 81 11.32 7.28 22.36
C MET A 81 9.95 7.91 22.56
N ALA A 82 9.85 9.24 22.62
CA ALA A 82 8.58 9.92 22.82
C ALA A 82 7.65 9.70 21.62
N GLU A 83 8.13 9.92 20.40
CA GLU A 83 7.40 9.62 19.17
C GLU A 83 7.00 8.15 19.10
N LEU A 84 7.92 7.24 19.39
CA LEU A 84 7.67 5.81 19.36
C LEU A 84 6.50 5.41 20.29
N MET A 85 6.47 5.97 21.51
CA MET A 85 5.41 5.69 22.48
C MET A 85 4.07 6.36 22.12
N VAL A 86 4.08 7.48 21.39
CA VAL A 86 2.87 8.07 20.80
C VAL A 86 2.27 7.12 19.76
N VAL A 87 3.10 6.51 18.90
CA VAL A 87 2.62 5.48 17.95
C VAL A 87 2.04 4.29 18.71
N TYR A 88 2.74 3.79 19.73
CA TYR A 88 2.26 2.67 20.54
C TYR A 88 0.92 2.96 21.22
N THR A 89 0.73 4.16 21.75
CA THR A 89 -0.54 4.56 22.37
C THR A 89 -1.70 4.49 21.38
N ARG A 90 -1.49 4.94 20.13
CA ARG A 90 -2.50 4.81 19.07
C ARG A 90 -2.76 3.35 18.67
N MET A 91 -1.71 2.53 18.65
CA MET A 91 -1.83 1.09 18.36
C MET A 91 -2.70 0.38 19.38
N LYS A 92 -2.56 0.67 20.67
CA LYS A 92 -3.36 0.01 21.73
C LYS A 92 -4.87 0.18 21.55
N SER A 93 -5.30 1.30 21.00
CA SER A 93 -6.72 1.59 20.83
C SER A 93 -7.29 1.05 19.51
N ASN A 94 -6.47 0.90 18.46
CA ASN A 94 -6.97 0.77 17.10
C ASN A 94 -6.25 -0.27 16.23
N ALA A 95 -5.05 -0.74 16.60
CA ALA A 95 -4.29 -1.68 15.79
C ALA A 95 -4.71 -3.13 16.07
N ASP A 96 -4.63 -3.98 15.06
CA ASP A 96 -4.74 -5.42 15.26
C ASP A 96 -3.40 -5.95 15.76
N ILE A 97 -3.40 -6.33 17.03
CA ILE A 97 -2.25 -6.96 17.69
C ILE A 97 -2.34 -8.48 17.46
N ASP A 98 -1.19 -9.12 17.25
CA ASP A 98 -1.11 -10.57 17.12
C ASP A 98 -1.75 -11.24 18.34
N PHE A 99 -2.77 -12.05 18.10
CA PHE A 99 -3.57 -12.69 19.15
C PHE A 99 -2.76 -13.56 20.11
N ARG A 100 -1.53 -13.95 19.74
CA ARG A 100 -0.62 -14.74 20.58
C ARG A 100 0.12 -13.90 21.60
N VAL A 101 0.03 -12.57 21.51
CA VAL A 101 0.69 -11.64 22.42
C VAL A 101 -0.18 -11.38 23.64
N ASP A 102 0.36 -11.68 24.82
CA ASP A 102 -0.19 -11.20 26.08
C ASP A 102 0.23 -9.75 26.29
N LEU A 103 -0.69 -8.82 26.05
CA LEU A 103 -0.41 -7.38 26.10
C LEU A 103 -0.02 -6.90 27.49
N ALA A 104 -0.62 -7.44 28.54
CA ALA A 104 -0.29 -7.05 29.90
C ALA A 104 1.17 -7.43 30.23
N LYS A 105 1.56 -8.66 29.90
CA LYS A 105 2.96 -9.09 30.07
C LYS A 105 3.91 -8.29 29.19
N PHE A 106 3.52 -8.00 27.95
CA PHE A 106 4.33 -7.19 27.05
C PHE A 106 4.59 -5.79 27.60
N GLU A 107 3.60 -5.13 28.20
CA GLU A 107 3.76 -3.80 28.82
C GLU A 107 4.71 -3.81 30.02
N GLU A 108 4.76 -4.90 30.80
CA GLU A 108 5.75 -5.06 31.87
C GLU A 108 7.17 -5.26 31.35
N GLU A 109 7.30 -5.85 30.15
CA GLU A 109 8.59 -6.19 29.55
C GLU A 109 9.16 -5.11 28.64
N ILE A 110 8.31 -4.30 28.01
CA ILE A 110 8.73 -3.31 27.00
C ILE A 110 9.73 -2.30 27.59
N GLU A 111 9.60 -1.96 28.88
CA GLU A 111 10.51 -1.05 29.56
C GLU A 111 11.94 -1.61 29.69
N LYS A 112 12.12 -2.94 29.62
CA LYS A 112 13.45 -3.58 29.61
C LYS A 112 14.23 -3.25 28.33
N PHE A 113 13.54 -2.87 27.25
CA PHE A 113 14.15 -2.48 25.98
C PHE A 113 14.36 -0.97 25.95
N ASN A 114 15.52 -0.52 26.43
CA ASN A 114 15.86 0.91 26.59
C ASN A 114 16.46 1.57 25.35
N SER A 115 16.87 0.79 24.34
CA SER A 115 17.34 1.35 23.05
C SER A 115 16.16 1.58 22.11
N LEU A 116 16.23 2.66 21.33
CA LEU A 116 15.18 3.01 20.36
C LEU A 116 14.94 1.86 19.37
N ASP A 117 16.01 1.31 18.78
CA ASP A 117 15.92 0.20 17.83
C ASP A 117 15.41 -1.09 18.48
N GLY A 118 15.77 -1.35 19.73
CA GLY A 118 15.26 -2.50 20.48
C GLY A 118 13.75 -2.38 20.68
N ARG A 119 13.29 -1.23 21.18
CA ARG A 119 11.86 -0.97 21.42
C ARG A 119 11.05 -0.95 20.12
N LYS A 120 11.59 -0.40 19.02
CA LYS A 120 11.00 -0.47 17.68
C LYS A 120 10.76 -1.92 17.25
N LYS A 121 11.77 -2.79 17.38
CA LYS A 121 11.66 -4.20 16.98
C LYS A 121 10.55 -4.91 17.75
N GLU A 122 10.45 -4.68 19.06
CA GLU A 122 9.41 -5.28 19.90
C GLU A 122 8.01 -4.77 19.55
N LEU A 123 7.84 -3.47 19.33
CA LEU A 123 6.56 -2.90 18.90
C LEU A 123 6.13 -3.40 17.52
N ILE A 124 7.07 -3.55 16.58
CA ILE A 124 6.79 -4.14 15.27
C ILE A 124 6.44 -5.64 15.39
N ARG A 125 7.02 -6.35 16.37
CA ARG A 125 6.79 -7.78 16.58
C ARG A 125 5.35 -8.07 17.01
N ILE A 126 4.72 -7.19 17.79
CA ILE A 126 3.37 -7.41 18.30
C ILE A 126 2.26 -7.09 17.30
N LEU A 127 2.55 -6.40 16.20
CA LEU A 127 1.58 -6.16 15.14
C LEU A 127 1.22 -7.46 14.41
N ASP A 128 -0.07 -7.68 14.16
CA ASP A 128 -0.48 -8.74 13.24
C ASP A 128 -0.15 -8.32 11.80
N LYS A 129 0.85 -8.99 11.22
CA LYS A 129 1.32 -8.76 9.85
C LYS A 129 0.34 -9.23 8.78
N ASN A 130 -0.64 -10.07 9.14
CA ASN A 130 -1.72 -10.44 8.23
C ASN A 130 -2.78 -9.34 8.11
N GLN A 131 -2.76 -8.35 9.01
CA GLN A 131 -3.68 -7.22 9.08
C GLN A 131 -3.01 -5.90 8.67
N LEU A 132 -1.99 -5.94 7.82
CA LEU A 132 -1.32 -4.72 7.31
C LEU A 132 -2.25 -3.86 6.44
N TYR A 133 -3.17 -4.48 5.72
CA TYR A 133 -4.13 -3.83 4.84
C TYR A 133 -5.52 -4.39 5.07
N TYR A 134 -6.55 -3.58 4.80
CA TYR A 134 -7.93 -4.05 4.87
C TYR A 134 -8.22 -5.09 3.80
N ASN A 135 -8.94 -6.14 4.17
CA ASN A 135 -9.46 -7.12 3.21
C ASN A 135 -10.72 -6.56 2.55
N TYR A 136 -10.84 -6.70 1.23
CA TYR A 136 -12.06 -6.32 0.50
C TYR A 136 -13.33 -6.97 1.07
N GLY A 137 -13.24 -8.19 1.61
CA GLY A 137 -14.37 -8.87 2.25
C GLY A 137 -14.95 -8.13 3.46
N ASN A 138 -14.19 -7.19 4.06
CA ASN A 138 -14.64 -6.36 5.18
C ASN A 138 -15.16 -4.98 4.73
N ILE A 139 -15.27 -4.71 3.42
CA ILE A 139 -15.61 -3.37 2.92
C ILE A 139 -17.02 -2.90 3.34
N ASP A 140 -17.91 -3.83 3.69
CA ASP A 140 -19.27 -3.54 4.17
C ASP A 140 -19.39 -3.50 5.69
N ASP A 141 -18.32 -3.84 6.43
CA ASP A 141 -18.33 -3.78 7.90
C ASP A 141 -18.43 -2.30 8.33
N GLU A 142 -19.31 -2.00 9.29
CA GLU A 142 -19.61 -0.62 9.73
C GLU A 142 -18.34 0.19 10.02
N ASN A 143 -17.43 -0.39 10.80
CA ASN A 143 -16.16 0.24 11.18
C ASN A 143 -15.20 0.47 10.00
N VAL A 144 -15.36 -0.25 8.88
CA VAL A 144 -14.55 -0.07 7.66
C VAL A 144 -15.24 0.90 6.71
N ARG A 145 -16.57 0.82 6.61
CA ARG A 145 -17.38 1.67 5.74
C ARG A 145 -17.26 3.15 6.07
N ASP A 146 -17.11 3.47 7.36
CA ASP A 146 -16.89 4.83 7.85
C ASP A 146 -15.49 5.39 7.52
N LEU A 147 -14.54 4.52 7.19
CA LEU A 147 -13.15 4.90 6.87
C LEU A 147 -12.90 5.08 5.37
N ILE A 148 -13.86 4.71 4.51
CA ILE A 148 -13.73 4.77 3.05
C ILE A 148 -14.68 5.81 2.47
N THR A 149 -14.22 6.51 1.43
CA THR A 149 -15.08 7.45 0.70
C THR A 149 -16.13 6.69 -0.11
N ASP A 150 -17.28 7.33 -0.37
CA ASP A 150 -18.30 6.75 -1.23
C ASP A 150 -17.76 6.42 -2.62
N THR A 151 -16.87 7.28 -3.16
CA THR A 151 -16.22 7.07 -4.46
C THR A 151 -15.36 5.80 -4.45
N ASP A 152 -14.50 5.63 -3.46
CA ASP A 152 -13.62 4.46 -3.36
C ASP A 152 -14.42 3.18 -3.09
N TYR A 153 -15.47 3.28 -2.27
CA TYR A 153 -16.39 2.18 -2.02
C TYR A 153 -17.06 1.72 -3.33
N GLN A 154 -17.67 2.63 -4.08
CA GLN A 154 -18.33 2.30 -5.34
C GLN A 154 -17.33 1.78 -6.38
N PHE A 155 -16.14 2.37 -6.46
CA PHE A 155 -15.08 1.90 -7.35
C PHE A 155 -14.68 0.45 -7.02
N ASN A 156 -14.40 0.14 -5.75
CA ASN A 156 -14.05 -1.21 -5.33
C ASN A 156 -15.21 -2.20 -5.55
N LYS A 157 -16.45 -1.79 -5.28
CA LYS A 157 -17.62 -2.61 -5.59
C LYS A 157 -17.73 -2.90 -7.09
N ALA A 158 -17.53 -1.91 -7.95
CA ALA A 158 -17.55 -2.10 -9.40
C ALA A 158 -16.38 -2.97 -9.88
N PHE A 159 -15.18 -2.76 -9.33
CA PHE A 159 -13.97 -3.48 -9.72
C PHE A 159 -14.00 -4.97 -9.36
N TYR A 160 -14.50 -5.31 -8.17
CA TYR A 160 -14.58 -6.70 -7.69
C TYR A 160 -15.91 -7.39 -7.97
N LYS A 161 -16.94 -6.67 -8.45
CA LYS A 161 -18.16 -7.30 -8.97
C LYS A 161 -17.77 -8.19 -10.14
N LYS A 162 -18.08 -9.48 -10.04
CA LYS A 162 -18.05 -10.37 -11.19
C LYS A 162 -19.15 -9.94 -12.16
N ASP A 163 -18.79 -9.46 -13.34
CA ASP A 163 -19.67 -9.50 -14.52
C ASP A 163 -19.82 -10.97 -14.95
N GLY A 164 -20.60 -11.76 -14.19
CA GLY A 164 -20.66 -13.21 -14.34
C GLY A 164 -21.86 -13.90 -13.69
N GLU A 165 -23.03 -13.24 -13.69
CA GLU A 165 -24.33 -13.91 -13.85
C GLU A 165 -25.02 -13.38 -15.10
#